data_AF-A0A2R7QJ98-F1
#
_entry.id   AF-A0A2R7QJ98-F1
#
_cell.length_a   1.000
_cell.length_b   1.000
_cell.length_c   1.000
_cell.angle_alpha   90.00
_cell.angle_beta   90.00
_cell.angle_gamma   90.00
#
_symmetry.space_group_name_H-M   'P 1'
#
loop_
_entity.id
_entity.type
_entity.pdbx_description
1 polymer ?
#
loop_
_entity_poly.entity_id
_entity_poly.type
_entity_poly.pdbx_seq_one_letter_code
_entity_poly.pdbx_strand_id
1 'polypeptide(L)'
;MSSRPDPADLPGVAGATGRYREWAPPAALQGCFGQLWRSDLPVGHSGEVAVLPDGCVDILWRGGRLYVVGPDVVAAHPQLTPGAQVLGARFQPGAARAWLGVPLGEMVGTAVELDAVLGPQARQMAARLNDVGDGD
;
A
#
# COMPACT_ATOMS: atom_id res chain seq x y z
N MET A 1 -5.46 -34.74 -7.41
CA MET A 1 -5.72 -34.35 -6.02
C MET A 1 -4.66 -33.34 -5.65
N SER A 2 -4.99 -32.04 -5.64
CA SER A 2 -4.02 -31.02 -5.22
C SER A 2 -3.95 -31.06 -3.69
N SER A 3 -2.82 -31.50 -3.13
CA SER A 3 -2.62 -31.43 -1.68
C SER A 3 -2.71 -29.98 -1.24
N ARG A 4 -3.45 -29.74 -0.15
CA ARG A 4 -3.53 -28.42 0.48
C ARG A 4 -2.12 -28.06 0.98
N PRO A 5 -1.62 -26.84 0.73
CA PRO A 5 -0.34 -26.42 1.28
C PRO A 5 -0.35 -26.52 2.81
N ASP A 6 0.81 -26.81 3.40
CA ASP A 6 0.98 -26.79 4.85
C ASP A 6 0.69 -25.36 5.34
N PRO A 7 -0.09 -25.15 6.42
CA PRO A 7 -0.28 -23.83 7.00
C PRO A 7 1.02 -23.10 7.35
N ALA A 8 2.13 -23.81 7.58
CA ALA A 8 3.45 -23.21 7.78
C ALA A 8 4.04 -22.60 6.49
N ASP A 9 3.58 -23.04 5.32
CA ASP A 9 4.02 -22.54 4.01
C ASP A 9 3.12 -21.42 3.46
N LEU A 10 2.06 -21.04 4.20
CA LEU A 10 1.16 -19.97 3.80
C LEU A 10 1.82 -18.59 4.01
N PRO A 11 1.59 -17.63 3.10
CA PRO A 11 2.08 -16.28 3.26
C PRO A 11 1.48 -15.62 4.51
N GLY A 12 2.28 -14.80 5.18
CA GLY A 12 1.82 -13.97 6.30
C GLY A 12 0.88 -12.88 5.81
N VAL A 13 -0.24 -12.65 6.50
CA VAL A 13 -1.17 -11.58 6.12
C VAL A 13 -0.58 -10.21 6.48
N ALA A 14 -0.57 -9.24 5.57
CA ALA A 14 0.13 -7.96 5.70
C ALA A 14 -0.24 -7.15 6.96
N GLY A 15 -1.52 -7.15 7.36
CA GLY A 15 -2.00 -6.48 8.58
C GLY A 15 -1.75 -7.26 9.88
N ALA A 16 -1.33 -8.52 9.78
CA ALA A 16 -1.03 -9.40 10.92
C ALA A 16 0.47 -9.76 10.99
N THR A 17 1.26 -9.34 10.01
CA THR A 17 2.70 -9.63 9.93
C THR A 17 3.48 -8.38 10.33
N GLY A 18 4.22 -8.44 11.43
CA GLY A 18 4.97 -7.30 11.94
C GLY A 18 4.13 -6.34 12.77
N ARG A 19 4.44 -5.04 12.71
CA ARG A 19 3.66 -4.00 13.40
C ARG A 19 2.83 -3.25 12.39
N TYR A 20 1.52 -3.31 12.57
CA TYR A 20 0.56 -2.57 11.78
C TYR A 20 -0.17 -1.54 12.66
N ARG A 21 -0.31 -0.31 12.18
CA ARG A 21 -1.04 0.76 12.86
C ARG A 21 -1.86 1.56 11.86
N GLU A 22 -3.04 1.98 12.29
CA GLU A 22 -3.92 2.87 11.52
C GLU A 22 -4.29 4.08 12.36
N TRP A 23 -4.56 5.19 11.68
CA TRP A 23 -5.07 6.40 12.30
C TRP A 23 -5.89 7.23 11.31
N ALA A 24 -6.72 8.12 11.84
CA ALA A 24 -7.50 9.03 11.03
C ALA A 24 -6.58 10.05 10.32
N PRO A 25 -6.87 10.39 9.04
CA PRO A 25 -6.16 11.43 8.34
C PRO A 25 -6.44 12.81 8.96
N PRO A 26 -5.50 13.76 8.87
CA PRO A 26 -5.75 15.16 9.18
C PRO A 26 -6.93 15.73 8.38
N ALA A 27 -7.60 16.75 8.90
CA ALA A 27 -8.80 17.34 8.29
C ALA A 27 -8.63 17.70 6.80
N ALA A 28 -7.44 18.18 6.40
CA ALA A 28 -7.12 18.53 5.02
C ALA A 28 -7.18 17.33 4.04
N LEU A 29 -7.06 16.09 4.53
CA LEU A 29 -7.02 14.87 3.73
C LEU A 29 -8.30 14.04 3.84
N GLN A 30 -9.18 14.32 4.80
CA GLN A 30 -10.39 13.54 5.06
C GLN A 30 -11.40 13.52 3.91
N GLY A 31 -11.37 14.53 3.03
CA GLY A 31 -12.21 14.56 1.83
C GLY A 31 -11.82 13.52 0.77
N CYS A 32 -10.60 12.98 0.85
CA CYS A 32 -10.10 11.99 -0.12
C CYS A 32 -9.79 10.65 0.55
N PHE A 33 -9.24 10.67 1.76
CA PHE A 33 -8.74 9.49 2.45
C PHE A 33 -9.54 9.22 3.72
N GLY A 34 -9.81 7.95 3.98
CA GLY A 34 -10.44 7.52 5.22
C GLY A 34 -9.43 7.24 6.31
N GLN A 35 -8.36 6.54 5.96
CA GLN A 35 -7.42 5.97 6.92
C GLN A 35 -6.00 6.19 6.41
N LEU A 36 -5.11 6.56 7.31
CA LEU A 36 -3.68 6.44 7.11
C LEU A 36 -3.20 5.21 7.88
N TRP A 37 -2.23 4.50 7.32
CA TRP A 37 -1.71 3.29 7.93
C TRP A 37 -0.21 3.17 7.74
N ARG A 38 0.42 2.40 8.64
CA ARG A 38 1.82 2.01 8.56
C ARG A 38 1.97 0.54 8.88
N SER A 39 2.76 -0.14 8.06
CA SER A 39 3.23 -1.50 8.31
C SER A 39 4.76 -1.50 8.42
N ASP A 40 5.28 -2.01 9.53
CA ASP A 40 6.71 -2.26 9.73
C ASP A 40 6.95 -3.78 9.68
N LEU A 41 7.63 -4.24 8.63
CA LEU A 41 8.02 -5.64 8.50
C LEU A 41 9.26 -5.93 9.38
N PRO A 42 9.30 -7.01 10.17
CA PRO A 42 10.47 -7.33 10.99
C PRO A 42 11.73 -7.57 10.14
N VAL A 43 12.90 -7.15 10.66
CA VAL A 43 14.21 -7.38 9.99
C VAL A 43 14.50 -8.87 9.77
N GLY A 44 14.03 -9.73 10.67
CA GLY A 44 14.17 -11.19 10.57
C GLY A 44 13.01 -11.89 9.86
N HIS A 45 12.11 -11.16 9.19
CA HIS A 45 10.99 -11.79 8.50
C HIS A 45 11.50 -12.66 7.34
N SER A 46 11.03 -13.90 7.29
CA SER A 46 11.24 -14.85 6.21
C SER A 46 9.90 -15.34 5.72
N GLY A 47 9.65 -15.24 4.41
CA GLY A 47 8.39 -15.66 3.78
C GLY A 47 7.75 -14.54 2.96
N GLU A 48 6.69 -14.90 2.27
CA GLU A 48 5.88 -13.94 1.52
C GLU A 48 4.85 -13.26 2.43
N VAL A 49 4.49 -12.03 2.05
CA VAL A 49 3.36 -11.31 2.63
C VAL A 49 2.22 -11.29 1.63
N ALA A 50 1.01 -11.61 2.08
CA ALA A 50 -0.22 -11.52 1.31
C ALA A 50 -1.08 -10.34 1.78
N VAL A 51 -1.53 -9.54 0.84
CA VAL A 51 -2.60 -8.54 1.01
C VAL A 51 -3.89 -9.20 0.54
N LEU A 52 -4.88 -9.29 1.44
CA LEU A 52 -6.17 -9.88 1.11
C LEU A 52 -7.01 -8.87 0.31
N PRO A 53 -7.85 -9.34 -0.64
CA PRO A 53 -8.70 -8.46 -1.43
C PRO A 53 -9.74 -7.77 -0.53
N ASP A 54 -9.59 -6.47 -0.33
CA ASP A 54 -10.47 -5.63 0.49
C ASP A 54 -11.26 -4.60 -0.33
N GLY A 55 -11.06 -4.58 -1.65
CA GLY A 55 -11.72 -3.64 -2.58
C GLY A 55 -11.27 -2.19 -2.42
N CYS A 56 -10.25 -1.90 -1.64
CA CYS A 56 -9.76 -0.55 -1.39
C CYS A 56 -8.72 -0.14 -2.45
N VAL A 57 -8.66 1.16 -2.70
CA VAL A 57 -7.55 1.78 -3.44
C VAL A 57 -6.70 2.53 -2.43
N ASP A 58 -5.40 2.28 -2.45
CA ASP A 58 -4.46 2.90 -1.54
C ASP A 58 -3.37 3.62 -2.35
N ILE A 59 -2.94 4.80 -1.86
CA ILE A 59 -1.61 5.32 -2.20
C ILE A 59 -0.66 4.78 -1.15
N LEU A 60 0.42 4.14 -1.57
CA LEU A 60 1.46 3.68 -0.66
C LEU A 60 2.80 4.32 -0.96
N TRP A 61 3.57 4.55 0.09
CA TRP A 61 4.98 4.87 0.03
C TRP A 61 5.79 3.69 0.56
N ARG A 62 6.77 3.23 -0.22
CA ARG A 62 7.75 2.22 0.18
C ARG A 62 9.03 2.36 -0.63
N GLY A 63 10.18 2.12 0.00
CA GLY A 63 11.48 2.15 -0.71
C GLY A 63 11.75 3.48 -1.42
N GLY A 64 11.28 4.60 -0.85
CA GLY A 64 11.47 5.93 -1.40
C GLY A 64 10.57 6.32 -2.57
N ARG A 65 9.59 5.47 -2.93
CA ARG A 65 8.68 5.66 -4.07
C ARG A 65 7.22 5.61 -3.66
N LEU A 66 6.39 6.32 -4.43
CA LEU A 66 4.93 6.30 -4.28
C LEU A 66 4.29 5.40 -5.33
N TYR A 67 3.29 4.65 -4.92
CA TYR A 67 2.50 3.77 -5.77
C TYR A 67 1.02 4.01 -5.51
N VAL A 68 0.21 3.73 -6.52
CA VAL A 68 -1.22 3.49 -6.33
C VAL A 68 -1.45 1.99 -6.51
N VAL A 69 -2.19 1.40 -5.58
CA VAL A 69 -2.48 -0.03 -5.58
C VAL A 69 -3.97 -0.30 -5.45
N GLY A 70 -4.38 -1.42 -6.03
CA GLY A 70 -5.74 -1.90 -5.93
C GLY A 70 -6.75 -1.14 -6.81
N PRO A 71 -8.03 -1.54 -6.77
CA PRO A 71 -8.59 -2.51 -5.84
C PRO A 71 -8.25 -3.94 -6.23
N ASP A 72 -7.83 -4.74 -5.24
CA ASP A 72 -7.46 -6.14 -5.48
C ASP A 72 -8.70 -7.04 -5.47
N VAL A 73 -8.82 -7.92 -6.47
CA VAL A 73 -9.89 -8.93 -6.58
C VAL A 73 -9.44 -10.33 -6.17
N VAL A 74 -8.13 -10.51 -5.99
CA VAL A 74 -7.46 -11.71 -5.47
C VAL A 74 -6.38 -11.27 -4.49
N ALA A 75 -5.77 -12.20 -3.74
CA ALA A 75 -4.66 -11.83 -2.86
C ALA A 75 -3.47 -11.28 -3.69
N ALA A 76 -2.94 -10.14 -3.26
CA ALA A 76 -1.73 -9.56 -3.84
C ALA A 76 -0.51 -9.95 -2.99
N HIS A 77 0.63 -10.18 -3.67
CA HIS A 77 1.87 -10.66 -3.05
C HIS A 77 2.98 -9.62 -3.28
N PRO A 78 2.99 -8.50 -2.54
CA PRO A 78 4.00 -7.47 -2.72
C PRO A 78 5.40 -8.00 -2.35
N GLN A 79 6.38 -7.73 -3.21
CA GLN A 79 7.79 -7.95 -2.86
C GLN A 79 8.23 -6.88 -1.84
N LEU A 80 8.43 -7.31 -0.59
CA LEU A 80 8.90 -6.47 0.51
C LEU A 80 10.21 -7.04 1.02
N THR A 81 11.22 -6.17 1.20
CA THR A 81 12.47 -6.57 1.85
C THR A 81 12.24 -6.70 3.36
N PRO A 82 12.90 -7.65 4.05
CA PRO A 82 12.87 -7.67 5.51
C PRO A 82 13.29 -6.32 6.09
N GLY A 83 12.62 -5.85 7.14
CA GLY A 83 12.80 -4.49 7.66
C GLY A 83 12.09 -3.38 6.88
N ALA A 84 11.36 -3.71 5.80
CA ALA A 84 10.64 -2.70 5.03
C ALA A 84 9.61 -1.96 5.88
N GLN A 85 9.56 -0.64 5.68
CA GLN A 85 8.49 0.22 6.13
C GLN A 85 7.59 0.54 4.94
N VAL A 86 6.28 0.39 5.14
CA VAL A 86 5.26 0.81 4.19
C VAL A 86 4.33 1.78 4.88
N LEU A 87 4.16 2.96 4.29
CA LEU A 87 3.13 3.92 4.68
C LEU A 87 2.03 3.88 3.63
N GLY A 88 0.78 4.01 4.04
CA GLY A 88 -0.33 4.07 3.11
C GLY A 88 -1.41 5.05 3.51
N ALA A 89 -2.13 5.51 2.49
CA ALA A 89 -3.31 6.33 2.60
C ALA A 89 -4.42 5.68 1.79
N ARG A 90 -5.46 5.22 2.49
CA ARG A 90 -6.61 4.54 1.92
C ARG A 90 -7.65 5.53 1.47
N PHE A 91 -8.04 5.47 0.21
CA PHE A 91 -9.10 6.33 -0.31
C PHE A 91 -10.44 6.03 0.38
N GLN A 92 -11.25 7.07 0.57
CA GLN A 92 -12.67 6.90 0.81
C GLN A 92 -13.31 6.13 -0.36
N PRO A 93 -14.33 5.29 -0.11
CA PRO A 93 -15.08 4.64 -1.17
C PRO A 93 -15.52 5.64 -2.26
N GLY A 94 -15.10 5.40 -3.49
CA GLY A 94 -15.43 6.24 -4.66
C GLY A 94 -14.56 7.49 -4.85
N ALA A 95 -13.69 7.87 -3.90
CA ALA A 95 -12.88 9.08 -4.00
C ALA A 95 -11.68 8.94 -4.96
N ALA A 96 -11.11 7.74 -5.07
CA ALA A 96 -9.88 7.49 -5.83
C ALA A 96 -9.96 7.94 -7.29
N ARG A 97 -11.09 7.70 -7.97
CA ARG A 97 -11.28 8.10 -9.38
C ARG A 97 -11.14 9.60 -9.58
N ALA A 98 -11.82 10.38 -8.74
CA ALA A 98 -11.82 11.84 -8.85
C ALA A 98 -10.43 12.41 -8.55
N TRP A 99 -9.69 11.76 -7.65
CA TRP A 99 -8.34 12.19 -7.27
C TRP A 99 -7.28 11.82 -8.33
N LEU A 100 -7.35 10.62 -8.89
CA LEU A 100 -6.36 10.10 -9.84
C LEU A 100 -6.60 10.57 -11.28
N GLY A 101 -7.84 10.91 -11.63
CA GLY A 101 -8.20 11.34 -13.00
C GLY A 101 -8.22 10.23 -14.04
N VAL A 102 -8.03 8.96 -13.65
CA VAL A 102 -8.03 7.78 -14.54
C VAL A 102 -9.15 6.79 -14.17
N PRO A 103 -9.59 5.93 -15.11
CA PRO A 103 -10.54 4.86 -14.80
C PRO A 103 -9.96 3.84 -13.80
N LEU A 104 -10.65 3.59 -12.68
CA LEU A 104 -10.18 2.62 -11.68
C LEU A 104 -10.15 1.17 -12.17
N GLY A 105 -10.87 0.86 -13.25
CA GLY A 105 -10.82 -0.47 -13.87
C GLY A 105 -9.43 -0.86 -14.38
N GLU A 106 -8.60 0.14 -14.72
CA GLU A 106 -7.20 -0.07 -15.13
C GLU A 106 -6.27 -0.35 -13.94
N MET A 107 -6.75 -0.12 -12.72
CA MET A 107 -5.98 -0.25 -11.47
C MET A 107 -6.25 -1.56 -10.73
N VAL A 108 -7.27 -2.31 -11.17
CA VAL A 108 -7.68 -3.56 -10.52
C VAL A 108 -6.52 -4.56 -10.52
N GLY A 109 -6.10 -4.99 -9.33
CA GLY A 109 -5.00 -5.94 -9.16
C GLY A 109 -3.63 -5.41 -9.59
N THR A 110 -3.46 -4.10 -9.76
CA THR A 110 -2.18 -3.51 -10.17
C THR A 110 -1.56 -2.67 -9.06
N ALA A 111 -0.24 -2.53 -9.15
CA ALA A 111 0.54 -1.58 -8.36
C ALA A 111 1.39 -0.76 -9.33
N VAL A 112 1.05 0.52 -9.49
CA VAL A 112 1.66 1.41 -10.48
C VAL A 112 2.32 2.57 -9.76
N GLU A 113 3.51 2.97 -10.21
CA GLU A 113 4.18 4.15 -9.66
C GLU A 113 3.32 5.41 -9.88
N LEU A 114 3.12 6.17 -8.82
CA LEU A 114 2.18 7.30 -8.83
C LEU A 114 2.58 8.38 -9.84
N ASP A 115 3.88 8.51 -10.16
CA ASP A 115 4.35 9.47 -11.14
C ASP A 115 4.14 9.05 -12.59
N ALA A 116 3.91 7.77 -12.86
CA ALA A 116 3.39 7.31 -14.14
C ALA A 116 1.92 7.71 -14.33
N VAL A 117 1.18 7.94 -13.24
CA VAL A 117 -0.23 8.35 -13.25
C VAL A 117 -0.38 9.88 -13.21
N LEU A 118 0.32 10.55 -12.29
CA LEU A 118 0.17 11.99 -12.03
C LEU A 118 1.35 12.85 -12.50
N GLY A 119 2.39 12.24 -13.06
CA GLY A 119 3.54 12.96 -13.58
C GLY A 119 4.46 13.56 -12.49
N PRO A 120 5.19 14.65 -12.81
CA PRO A 120 6.28 15.17 -11.97
C PRO A 120 5.89 15.56 -10.54
N GLN A 121 4.63 15.95 -10.31
CA GLN A 121 4.16 16.34 -8.98
C GLN A 121 4.25 15.17 -7.99
N ALA A 122 3.97 13.95 -8.42
CA ALA A 122 4.09 12.77 -7.56
C ALA A 122 5.54 12.47 -7.18
N ARG A 123 6.52 12.75 -8.05
CA ARG A 123 7.94 12.64 -7.69
C ARG A 123 8.34 13.64 -6.62
N GLN A 124 7.83 14.88 -6.71
CA GLN A 124 8.07 15.89 -5.67
C GLN A 124 7.43 15.49 -4.34
N MET A 125 6.23 14.88 -4.37
CA MET A 125 5.61 14.32 -3.17
C MET A 125 6.46 13.21 -2.55
N ALA A 126 6.96 12.28 -3.36
CA ALA A 126 7.83 11.20 -2.88
C ALA A 126 9.13 11.75 -2.26
N ALA A 127 9.78 12.72 -2.91
CA ALA A 127 10.98 13.37 -2.39
C ALA A 127 10.73 14.01 -1.01
N ARG A 128 9.63 14.75 -0.85
CA ARG A 128 9.27 15.36 0.44
C ARG A 128 8.98 14.34 1.54
N LEU A 129 8.46 13.16 1.20
CA LEU A 129 8.26 12.08 2.16
C LEU A 129 9.59 11.44 2.58
N ASN A 130 10.53 11.31 1.65
CA ASN A 130 11.86 10.77 1.93
C ASN A 130 12.63 11.69 2.90
N ASP A 131 12.55 13.01 2.72
CA ASP A 131 13.20 13.99 3.61
C ASP A 131 12.68 13.91 5.06
N VAL A 132 11.46 13.43 5.28
CA VAL A 132 10.87 13.23 6.62
C VAL A 132 11.22 11.85 7.18
N GLY A 133 11.30 10.82 6.33
CA GLY A 133 11.63 9.44 6.72
C GLY A 133 13.08 9.23 7.16
N ASP A 134 13.98 10.16 6.82
CA ASP A 134 15.37 10.20 7.26
C ASP A 134 15.56 10.93 8.62
N GLY A 135 14.47 11.39 9.25
CA GLY A 135 14.46 11.94 10.61
C GLY A 135 13.76 11.01 11.59
N ASP A 136 14.48 10.60 12.65
CA ASP A 136 14.00 9.79 13.77
C ASP A 136 12.65 10.22 14.37
#